data_AF-A0A2P6NNA4-F1
#
_entry.id   AF-A0A2P6NNA4-F1
#
_cell.length_a   1.000
_cell.length_b   1.000
_cell.length_c   1.000
_cell.angle_alpha   90.00
_cell.angle_beta   90.00
_cell.angle_gamma   90.00
#
_symmetry.space_group_name_H-M   'P 1'
#
loop_
_entity.id
_entity.type
_entity.pdbx_description
1 polymer ?
#
loop_
_entity_poly.entity_id
_entity_poly.type
_entity_poly.pdbx_seq_one_letter_code
_entity_poly.pdbx_strand_id
1 'polypeptide(L)'
;MRQLNIFLSLLLSLSIAAEGTTVSWKSERNGCSVAEGYIDFNTASCWDSGMTPSSGDSVIISTQSNLFGISISSNITVSQLTINGSLVMISTDGHNIASITITNRGKLFYNATRSSSSITATDRATLMPLLNQLMLNQLSISDATLDLSIHSTFDIFCPSIVIQDGGLNINTPTFSKPLLTWHFDSMILNGGITETSGVSHVYHAISNATIITSPSSLSRPLALWNPQSSITFNAIDFIIRSPVTMLANAVKFSSSSSLMMESTSIRSSFIDASSTQTMTLSSVVVNVNDVNSDDNDHVLISANSLTITNKTYLIPRTTGSDDDLSCSRRSSLSVHSGKLVLTVPKDIPYIEDLKIARESNEIRASFTPVVSRCVCVRWTFYTIRDNMNGSQHIDSVFGSDRVSVPLAGVSVGWHEYSINFTLYDQSGGSYKGFSNRFKFYRDTSSVVTSYAAVLNVCISWVILSLVIVL
;
A
#
# COMPACT_ATOMS: atom_id res chain seq x y z
N MET A 1 25.44 -31.71 53.70
CA MET A 1 25.56 -31.47 52.24
C MET A 1 25.30 -32.71 51.38
N ARG A 2 25.74 -33.93 51.76
CA ARG A 2 25.56 -35.14 50.94
C ARG A 2 24.11 -35.61 50.76
N GLN A 3 23.23 -35.38 51.73
CA GLN A 3 21.79 -35.71 51.62
C GLN A 3 20.98 -34.69 50.80
N LEU A 4 21.40 -33.43 50.74
CA LEU A 4 20.73 -32.39 49.95
C LEU A 4 20.93 -32.62 48.44
N ASN A 5 22.13 -33.09 48.04
CA ASN A 5 22.44 -33.40 46.65
C ASN A 5 21.69 -34.62 46.11
N ILE A 6 21.37 -35.60 46.96
CA ILE A 6 20.60 -36.79 46.55
C ILE A 6 19.11 -36.43 46.38
N PHE A 7 18.57 -35.57 47.25
CA PHE A 7 17.20 -35.06 47.12
C PHE A 7 17.04 -34.16 45.89
N LEU A 8 18.05 -33.32 45.60
CA LEU A 8 18.05 -32.45 44.41
C LEU A 8 18.19 -33.26 43.12
N SER A 9 19.01 -34.33 43.09
CA SER A 9 19.10 -35.23 41.93
C SER A 9 17.82 -36.05 41.74
N LEU A 10 17.12 -36.44 42.82
CA LEU A 10 15.82 -37.12 42.72
C LEU A 10 14.75 -36.17 42.16
N LEU A 11 14.72 -34.91 42.62
CA LEU A 11 13.81 -33.87 42.13
C LEU A 11 14.10 -33.47 40.67
N LEU A 12 15.36 -33.47 40.25
CA LEU A 12 15.78 -33.25 38.85
C LEU A 12 15.51 -34.46 37.95
N SER A 13 15.46 -35.68 38.48
CA SER A 13 15.00 -36.88 37.74
C SER A 13 13.48 -37.04 37.71
N LEU A 14 12.75 -36.37 38.61
CA LEU A 14 11.28 -36.29 38.64
C LEU A 14 10.74 -35.14 37.77
N SER A 15 11.61 -34.25 37.28
CA SER A 15 11.26 -33.19 36.33
C SER A 15 11.46 -33.60 34.87
N ILE A 16 11.38 -34.91 34.57
CA ILE A 16 11.03 -35.34 33.22
C ILE A 16 9.59 -34.85 33.04
N ALA A 17 9.43 -33.67 32.45
CA ALA A 17 8.14 -33.27 31.88
C ALA A 17 7.67 -34.48 31.08
N ALA A 18 6.55 -35.09 31.49
CA ALA A 18 6.02 -36.27 30.83
C ALA A 18 5.99 -35.96 29.33
N GLU A 19 6.90 -36.56 28.58
CA GLU A 19 6.94 -36.41 27.13
C GLU A 19 5.64 -37.00 26.64
N GLY A 20 4.71 -36.11 26.27
CA GLY A 20 3.45 -36.50 25.71
C GLY A 20 3.69 -37.43 24.52
N THR A 21 2.98 -38.55 24.50
CA THR A 21 3.13 -39.50 23.40
C THR A 21 2.30 -39.04 22.21
N THR A 22 2.78 -39.30 21.00
CA THR A 22 1.95 -39.13 19.81
C THR A 22 1.12 -40.39 19.60
N VAL A 23 -0.20 -40.25 19.59
CA VAL A 23 -1.16 -41.35 19.46
C VAL A 23 -2.10 -41.10 18.28
N SER A 24 -2.38 -42.17 17.52
CA SER A 24 -3.12 -42.09 16.27
C SER A 24 -4.39 -42.93 16.29
N TRP A 25 -5.46 -42.42 15.67
CA TRP A 25 -6.70 -43.15 15.49
C TRP A 25 -6.53 -44.30 14.49
N LYS A 26 -6.97 -45.50 14.85
CA LYS A 26 -6.89 -46.72 14.02
C LYS A 26 -8.24 -47.01 13.37
N SER A 27 -8.50 -46.36 12.24
CA SER A 27 -9.74 -46.52 11.45
C SER A 27 -9.97 -47.94 10.93
N GLU A 28 -8.90 -48.73 10.74
CA GLU A 28 -8.99 -50.12 10.25
C GLU A 28 -9.51 -51.12 11.30
N ARG A 29 -9.56 -50.75 12.58
CA ARG A 29 -10.08 -51.64 13.63
C ARG A 29 -11.60 -51.71 13.58
N ASN A 30 -12.15 -52.88 13.89
CA ASN A 30 -13.60 -53.08 14.00
C ASN A 30 -14.22 -52.08 14.98
N GLY A 31 -15.24 -51.35 14.53
CA GLY A 31 -15.91 -50.33 15.32
C GLY A 31 -15.20 -48.97 15.40
N CYS A 32 -14.07 -48.79 14.71
CA CYS A 32 -13.28 -47.55 14.68
C CYS A 32 -13.33 -46.83 13.32
N SER A 33 -13.97 -47.43 12.32
CA SER A 33 -14.26 -46.82 11.02
C SER A 33 -15.55 -46.00 11.09
N VAL A 34 -15.47 -44.72 10.74
CA VAL A 34 -16.61 -43.77 10.71
C VAL A 34 -17.41 -43.91 9.41
N ALA A 35 -17.79 -45.13 9.05
CA ALA A 35 -18.60 -45.39 7.85
C ALA A 35 -20.06 -44.96 8.05
N GLU A 36 -20.58 -45.08 9.28
CA GLU A 36 -21.95 -44.74 9.64
C GLU A 36 -21.96 -44.12 11.05
N GLY A 37 -22.23 -42.82 11.15
CA GLY A 37 -22.38 -42.12 12.42
C GLY A 37 -21.07 -41.73 13.13
N TYR A 38 -21.21 -41.10 14.29
CA TYR A 38 -20.08 -40.59 15.06
C TYR A 38 -19.56 -41.63 16.05
N ILE A 39 -18.24 -41.71 16.20
CA ILE A 39 -17.59 -42.54 17.21
C ILE A 39 -17.11 -41.64 18.35
N ASP A 40 -17.33 -42.07 19.59
CA ASP A 40 -16.84 -41.36 20.77
C ASP A 40 -15.31 -41.40 20.81
N PHE A 41 -14.68 -40.22 20.97
CA PHE A 41 -13.25 -40.05 21.13
C PHE A 41 -12.66 -40.94 22.25
N ASN A 42 -13.43 -41.21 23.31
CA ASN A 42 -12.97 -42.02 24.45
C ASN A 42 -12.98 -43.52 24.20
N THR A 43 -13.26 -43.97 22.97
CA THR A 43 -13.22 -45.38 22.60
C THR A 43 -11.77 -45.88 22.60
N ALA A 44 -11.27 -46.32 23.76
CA ALA A 44 -9.86 -46.69 23.99
C ALA A 44 -9.29 -47.68 22.94
N SER A 45 -10.11 -48.64 22.49
CA SER A 45 -9.73 -49.63 21.48
C SER A 45 -9.44 -49.05 20.10
N CYS A 46 -9.85 -47.81 19.83
CA CYS A 46 -9.62 -47.12 18.57
C CYS A 46 -8.31 -46.33 18.52
N TRP A 47 -7.60 -46.22 19.64
CA TRP A 47 -6.26 -45.63 19.68
C TRP A 47 -5.19 -46.71 19.46
N ASP A 48 -4.11 -46.34 18.76
CA ASP A 48 -2.98 -47.23 18.51
C ASP A 48 -2.27 -47.70 19.79
N SER A 49 -2.22 -46.84 20.80
CA SER A 49 -1.80 -47.14 22.18
C SER A 49 -2.72 -48.13 22.91
N GLY A 50 -3.96 -48.31 22.42
CA GLY A 50 -5.01 -49.08 23.11
C GLY A 50 -5.62 -48.37 24.33
N MET A 51 -5.26 -47.10 24.56
CA MET A 51 -5.74 -46.29 25.68
C MET A 51 -6.21 -44.93 25.18
N THR A 52 -7.20 -44.35 25.86
CA THR A 52 -7.65 -42.98 25.56
C THR A 52 -6.52 -41.99 25.83
N PRO A 53 -6.26 -41.03 24.92
CA PRO A 53 -5.24 -40.00 25.11
C PRO A 53 -5.47 -39.17 26.37
N SER A 54 -4.38 -38.70 26.95
CA SER A 54 -4.33 -38.03 28.24
C SER A 54 -3.54 -36.72 28.17
N SER A 55 -3.42 -36.04 29.32
CA SER A 55 -2.74 -34.75 29.41
C SER A 55 -1.29 -34.87 28.94
N GLY A 56 -0.92 -34.07 27.95
CA GLY A 56 0.41 -34.06 27.34
C GLY A 56 0.42 -34.71 25.97
N ASP A 57 -0.45 -35.69 25.70
CA ASP A 57 -0.45 -36.43 24.45
C ASP A 57 -0.80 -35.56 23.24
N SER A 58 -0.18 -35.89 22.10
CA SER A 58 -0.49 -35.32 20.78
C SER A 58 -1.29 -36.32 19.98
N VAL A 59 -2.46 -35.91 19.52
CA VAL A 59 -3.46 -36.80 18.95
C VAL A 59 -3.60 -36.57 17.45
N ILE A 60 -3.63 -37.65 16.66
CA ILE A 60 -3.85 -37.58 15.21
C ILE A 60 -5.09 -38.41 14.83
N ILE A 61 -6.07 -37.75 14.22
CA ILE A 61 -7.28 -38.37 13.66
C ILE A 61 -7.20 -38.33 12.13
N SER A 62 -7.16 -39.52 11.51
CA SER A 62 -7.11 -39.69 10.06
C SER A 62 -8.04 -40.81 9.60
N THR A 63 -9.34 -40.54 9.60
CA THR A 63 -10.37 -41.47 9.14
C THR A 63 -10.63 -41.42 7.64
N GLN A 64 -10.16 -40.38 6.95
CA GLN A 64 -10.40 -40.15 5.51
C GLN A 64 -11.89 -40.04 5.15
N SER A 65 -12.73 -39.64 6.12
CA SER A 65 -14.16 -39.42 5.96
C SER A 65 -14.58 -38.04 6.47
N ASN A 66 -15.34 -37.33 5.65
CA ASN A 66 -15.86 -35.98 5.93
C ASN A 66 -17.39 -35.93 6.08
N LEU A 67 -18.05 -37.09 6.06
CA LEU A 67 -19.50 -37.23 6.23
C LEU A 67 -19.87 -37.58 7.68
N PHE A 68 -19.07 -38.48 8.26
CA PHE A 68 -19.16 -38.90 9.65
C PHE A 68 -17.77 -38.82 10.28
N GLY A 69 -17.71 -38.82 11.60
CA GLY A 69 -16.50 -38.39 12.29
C GLY A 69 -16.40 -38.83 13.73
N ILE A 70 -15.50 -38.17 14.44
CA ILE A 70 -15.25 -38.43 15.86
C ILE A 70 -15.95 -37.35 16.67
N SER A 71 -16.67 -37.77 17.71
CA SER A 71 -17.35 -36.87 18.65
C SER A 71 -16.56 -36.76 19.95
N ILE A 72 -16.25 -35.53 20.34
CA ILE A 72 -15.68 -35.18 21.65
C ILE A 72 -16.79 -34.48 22.43
N SER A 73 -17.55 -35.27 23.18
CA SER A 73 -18.68 -34.81 24.01
C SER A 73 -18.36 -34.78 25.50
N SER A 74 -17.23 -35.36 25.93
CA SER A 74 -16.74 -35.31 27.30
C SER A 74 -15.50 -34.43 27.40
N ASN A 75 -15.21 -33.95 28.60
CA ASN A 75 -13.99 -33.19 28.86
C ASN A 75 -12.77 -34.06 28.61
N ILE A 76 -11.90 -33.60 27.73
CA ILE A 76 -10.59 -34.22 27.45
C ILE A 76 -9.49 -33.22 27.73
N THR A 77 -8.28 -33.69 28.00
CA THR A 77 -7.10 -32.84 28.12
C THR A 77 -5.98 -33.45 27.29
N VAL A 78 -5.55 -32.74 26.24
CA VAL A 78 -4.48 -33.16 25.32
C VAL A 78 -3.67 -31.93 24.89
N SER A 79 -2.39 -32.12 24.55
CA SER A 79 -1.55 -30.99 24.14
C SER A 79 -1.87 -30.54 22.72
N GLN A 80 -2.10 -31.49 21.82
CA GLN A 80 -2.36 -31.21 20.41
C GLN A 80 -3.42 -32.15 19.85
N LEU A 81 -4.30 -31.61 18.99
CA LEU A 81 -5.27 -32.38 18.22
C LEU A 81 -5.08 -32.08 16.72
N THR A 82 -4.67 -33.07 15.94
CA THR A 82 -4.55 -32.98 14.48
C THR A 82 -5.70 -33.72 13.81
N ILE A 83 -6.48 -33.00 13.01
CA ILE A 83 -7.60 -33.47 12.22
C ILE A 83 -7.15 -33.51 10.75
N ASN A 84 -6.82 -34.69 10.27
CA ASN A 84 -6.25 -34.89 8.93
C ASN A 84 -7.27 -35.60 8.04
N GLY A 85 -7.86 -34.88 7.08
CA GLY A 85 -8.85 -35.46 6.15
C GLY A 85 -10.04 -36.13 6.83
N SER A 86 -10.44 -35.62 8.00
CA SER A 86 -11.45 -36.23 8.86
C SER A 86 -12.44 -35.18 9.36
N LEU A 87 -13.65 -35.61 9.70
CA LEU A 87 -14.61 -34.81 10.47
C LEU A 87 -14.43 -35.05 11.98
N VAL A 88 -14.35 -33.98 12.75
CA VAL A 88 -14.41 -34.02 14.22
C VAL A 88 -15.44 -33.02 14.71
N MET A 89 -16.25 -33.42 15.67
CA MET A 89 -17.19 -32.56 16.37
C MET A 89 -16.78 -32.43 17.84
N ILE A 90 -16.56 -31.21 18.30
CA ILE A 90 -16.32 -30.89 19.71
C ILE A 90 -17.59 -30.25 20.25
N SER A 91 -18.21 -30.85 21.27
CA SER A 91 -19.50 -30.41 21.82
C SER A 91 -19.46 -30.22 23.34
N THR A 92 -18.31 -29.91 23.90
CA THR A 92 -18.13 -29.63 25.33
C THR A 92 -17.31 -28.36 25.52
N ASP A 93 -17.70 -27.53 26.48
CA ASP A 93 -16.94 -26.35 26.91
C ASP A 93 -15.74 -26.70 27.82
N GLY A 94 -15.73 -27.90 28.41
CA GLY A 94 -14.71 -28.29 29.39
C GLY A 94 -13.49 -29.00 28.81
N HIS A 95 -13.30 -28.97 27.49
CA HIS A 95 -12.09 -29.52 26.89
C HIS A 95 -10.89 -28.60 27.14
N ASN A 96 -9.73 -29.20 27.35
CA ASN A 96 -8.46 -28.50 27.49
C ASN A 96 -7.50 -29.00 26.41
N ILE A 97 -7.66 -28.47 25.20
CA ILE A 97 -6.82 -28.77 24.04
C ILE A 97 -5.96 -27.54 23.79
N ALA A 98 -4.64 -27.64 23.92
CA ALA A 98 -3.81 -26.43 23.77
C ALA A 98 -3.77 -25.95 22.30
N SER A 99 -3.70 -26.88 21.34
CA SER A 99 -3.72 -26.56 19.92
C SER A 99 -4.51 -27.56 19.09
N ILE A 100 -5.23 -27.06 18.09
CA ILE A 100 -5.97 -27.86 17.12
C ILE A 100 -5.47 -27.51 15.71
N THR A 101 -5.07 -28.52 14.95
CA THR A 101 -4.68 -28.39 13.55
C THR A 101 -5.69 -29.11 12.68
N ILE A 102 -6.22 -28.44 11.66
CA ILE A 102 -7.13 -29.02 10.66
C ILE A 102 -6.42 -28.93 9.30
N THR A 103 -6.29 -30.05 8.61
CA THR A 103 -5.53 -30.14 7.34
C THR A 103 -6.16 -31.16 6.39
N ASN A 104 -5.72 -31.16 5.14
CA ASN A 104 -6.11 -32.07 4.06
C ASN A 104 -7.63 -32.20 3.92
N ARG A 105 -8.34 -31.07 3.81
CA ARG A 105 -9.82 -31.02 3.74
C ARG A 105 -10.53 -31.58 4.98
N GLY A 106 -9.85 -31.66 6.12
CA GLY A 106 -10.48 -31.97 7.40
C GLY A 106 -11.52 -30.93 7.80
N LYS A 107 -12.44 -31.33 8.67
CA LYS A 107 -13.55 -30.50 9.13
C LYS A 107 -13.66 -30.53 10.64
N LEU A 108 -13.75 -29.36 11.25
CA LEU A 108 -14.03 -29.20 12.68
C LEU A 108 -15.39 -28.53 12.86
N PHE A 109 -16.32 -29.26 13.47
CA PHE A 109 -17.58 -28.71 13.97
C PHE A 109 -17.38 -28.34 15.43
N TYR A 110 -17.41 -27.04 15.71
CA TYR A 110 -16.97 -26.51 16.99
C TYR A 110 -18.14 -25.92 17.76
N ASN A 111 -18.64 -26.68 18.74
CA ASN A 111 -19.73 -26.31 19.63
C ASN A 111 -19.19 -26.10 21.05
N ALA A 112 -18.32 -25.11 21.20
CA ALA A 112 -17.78 -24.69 22.49
C ALA A 112 -17.61 -23.15 22.51
N THR A 113 -18.03 -22.53 23.59
CA THR A 113 -18.01 -21.08 23.81
C THR A 113 -16.71 -20.57 24.41
N ARG A 114 -16.07 -21.38 25.26
CA ARG A 114 -14.89 -20.99 26.02
C ARG A 114 -13.77 -21.98 25.73
N SER A 115 -12.77 -21.50 25.01
CA SER A 115 -11.57 -22.28 24.76
C SER A 115 -10.35 -21.39 24.76
N SER A 116 -9.27 -21.88 25.36
CA SER A 116 -7.93 -21.30 25.24
C SER A 116 -7.12 -21.97 24.13
N SER A 117 -7.77 -22.74 23.25
CA SER A 117 -7.11 -23.39 22.12
C SER A 117 -6.61 -22.37 21.11
N SER A 118 -5.46 -22.67 20.52
CA SER A 118 -5.05 -22.11 19.24
C SER A 118 -5.53 -23.02 18.11
N ILE A 119 -6.15 -22.47 17.06
CA ILE A 119 -6.59 -23.24 15.90
C ILE A 119 -5.78 -22.86 14.66
N THR A 120 -5.26 -23.87 13.96
CA THR A 120 -4.63 -23.72 12.65
C THR A 120 -5.45 -24.51 11.61
N ALA A 121 -5.91 -23.86 10.56
CA ALA A 121 -6.66 -24.49 9.47
C ALA A 121 -5.92 -24.31 8.14
N THR A 122 -5.63 -25.43 7.48
CA THR A 122 -4.78 -25.51 6.28
C THR A 122 -5.37 -26.43 5.20
N ASP A 123 -4.89 -26.32 3.96
CA ASP A 123 -5.13 -27.31 2.90
C ASP A 123 -6.61 -27.61 2.64
N ARG A 124 -7.40 -26.55 2.44
CA ARG A 124 -8.85 -26.57 2.23
C ARG A 124 -9.64 -27.14 3.41
N ALA A 125 -9.09 -27.05 4.61
CA ALA A 125 -9.81 -27.36 5.84
C ALA A 125 -11.06 -26.49 6.02
N THR A 126 -12.01 -26.99 6.80
CA THR A 126 -13.22 -26.23 7.18
C THR A 126 -13.33 -26.15 8.69
N LEU A 127 -13.44 -24.92 9.22
CA LEU A 127 -13.85 -24.65 10.58
C LEU A 127 -15.31 -24.18 10.55
N MET A 128 -16.20 -24.90 11.22
CA MET A 128 -17.63 -24.55 11.33
C MET A 128 -18.00 -24.40 12.81
N PRO A 129 -18.00 -23.17 13.33
CA PRO A 129 -18.57 -22.87 14.64
C PRO A 129 -20.07 -23.17 14.63
N LEU A 130 -20.56 -23.88 15.63
CA LEU A 130 -21.99 -24.19 15.76
C LEU A 130 -22.73 -23.22 16.68
N LEU A 131 -21.99 -22.45 17.48
CA LEU A 131 -22.51 -21.36 18.29
C LEU A 131 -22.28 -20.03 17.59
N ASN A 132 -22.94 -18.97 18.07
CA ASN A 132 -22.84 -17.63 17.49
C ASN A 132 -21.56 -16.86 17.89
N GLN A 133 -20.65 -17.50 18.63
CA GLN A 133 -19.39 -16.92 19.02
C GLN A 133 -18.27 -17.97 19.04
N LEU A 134 -17.04 -17.52 18.85
CA LEU A 134 -15.84 -18.35 18.95
C LEU A 134 -14.76 -17.59 19.72
N MET A 135 -14.30 -18.18 20.83
CA MET A 135 -13.20 -17.66 21.63
C MET A 135 -11.98 -18.56 21.47
N LEU A 136 -10.84 -17.97 21.07
CA LEU A 136 -9.58 -18.65 20.81
C LEU A 136 -8.39 -17.83 21.30
N ASN A 137 -7.27 -18.49 21.55
CA ASN A 137 -6.03 -17.79 21.87
C ASN A 137 -5.31 -17.29 20.60
N GLN A 138 -5.35 -18.10 19.53
CA GLN A 138 -4.81 -17.76 18.21
C GLN A 138 -5.61 -18.47 17.11
N LEU A 139 -5.74 -17.82 15.96
CA LEU A 139 -6.34 -18.38 14.76
C LEU A 139 -5.40 -18.18 13.57
N SER A 140 -4.94 -19.28 12.97
CA SER A 140 -4.11 -19.26 11.77
C SER A 140 -4.83 -19.97 10.62
N ILE A 141 -4.93 -19.31 9.47
CA ILE A 141 -5.68 -19.78 8.30
C ILE A 141 -4.78 -19.69 7.06
N SER A 142 -4.70 -20.80 6.33
CA SER A 142 -3.95 -20.94 5.07
C SER A 142 -4.76 -21.80 4.10
N ASP A 143 -5.26 -21.23 3.00
CA ASP A 143 -6.18 -21.89 2.05
C ASP A 143 -7.30 -22.65 2.77
N ALA A 144 -8.06 -22.01 3.65
CA ALA A 144 -9.08 -22.69 4.44
C ALA A 144 -10.39 -21.89 4.54
N THR A 145 -11.45 -22.60 4.93
CA THR A 145 -12.81 -22.07 4.98
C THR A 145 -13.29 -21.91 6.42
N LEU A 146 -13.78 -20.70 6.74
CA LEU A 146 -14.64 -20.46 7.89
C LEU A 146 -16.10 -20.55 7.43
N ASP A 147 -16.82 -21.57 7.88
CA ASP A 147 -18.20 -21.79 7.48
C ASP A 147 -19.17 -21.17 8.49
N LEU A 148 -19.78 -20.05 8.09
CA LEU A 148 -20.79 -19.31 8.84
C LEU A 148 -22.19 -19.44 8.22
N SER A 149 -22.41 -20.45 7.37
CA SER A 149 -23.67 -20.62 6.61
C SER A 149 -24.94 -20.70 7.47
N ILE A 150 -24.80 -21.06 8.75
CA ILE A 150 -25.91 -21.15 9.71
C ILE A 150 -26.11 -19.89 10.56
N HIS A 151 -25.21 -18.89 10.44
CA HIS A 151 -25.19 -17.72 11.32
C HIS A 151 -25.64 -16.46 10.59
N SER A 152 -26.58 -15.72 11.19
CA SER A 152 -26.91 -14.35 10.77
C SER A 152 -26.00 -13.31 11.44
N THR A 153 -25.50 -13.61 12.63
CA THR A 153 -24.57 -12.79 13.41
C THR A 153 -23.56 -13.72 14.07
N PHE A 154 -22.27 -13.36 14.00
CA PHE A 154 -21.20 -14.17 14.56
C PHE A 154 -20.05 -13.29 15.10
N ASP A 155 -19.56 -13.61 16.30
CA ASP A 155 -18.47 -12.89 16.96
C ASP A 155 -17.23 -13.79 17.14
N ILE A 156 -16.05 -13.29 16.75
CA ILE A 156 -14.77 -13.97 16.95
C ILE A 156 -13.94 -13.18 17.96
N PHE A 157 -13.61 -13.80 19.08
CA PHE A 157 -12.68 -13.27 20.08
C PHE A 157 -11.36 -14.01 19.98
N CYS A 158 -10.38 -13.39 19.34
CA CYS A 158 -9.08 -13.99 19.09
C CYS A 158 -7.99 -12.91 19.08
N PRO A 159 -7.14 -12.83 20.13
CA PRO A 159 -6.11 -11.80 20.23
C PRO A 159 -5.14 -11.77 19.04
N SER A 160 -4.83 -12.94 18.46
CA SER A 160 -3.88 -13.07 17.35
C SER A 160 -4.48 -13.85 16.18
N ILE A 161 -4.62 -13.18 15.03
CA ILE A 161 -5.16 -13.76 13.79
C ILE A 161 -4.10 -13.68 12.70
N VAL A 162 -3.87 -14.78 11.99
CA VAL A 162 -2.95 -14.83 10.84
C VAL A 162 -3.67 -15.46 9.65
N ILE A 163 -3.72 -14.73 8.53
CA ILE A 163 -4.27 -15.21 7.26
C ILE A 163 -3.14 -15.19 6.24
N GLN A 164 -2.79 -16.34 5.69
CA GLN A 164 -1.66 -16.51 4.77
C GLN A 164 -2.00 -17.47 3.63
N ASP A 165 -1.06 -17.67 2.69
CA ASP A 165 -1.01 -18.77 1.70
C ASP A 165 -2.37 -19.26 1.19
N GLY A 166 -2.89 -18.69 0.10
CA GLY A 166 -4.21 -19.04 -0.45
C GLY A 166 -5.39 -18.37 0.27
N GLY A 167 -5.21 -17.87 1.49
CA GLY A 167 -6.13 -16.96 2.17
C GLY A 167 -7.27 -17.63 2.95
N LEU A 168 -8.24 -16.81 3.33
CA LEU A 168 -9.46 -17.20 4.05
C LEU A 168 -10.66 -17.13 3.12
N ASN A 169 -11.43 -18.23 3.04
CA ASN A 169 -12.75 -18.21 2.44
C ASN A 169 -13.83 -18.22 3.53
N ILE A 170 -14.80 -17.31 3.44
CA ILE A 170 -15.94 -17.24 4.36
C ILE A 170 -17.18 -17.72 3.62
N ASN A 171 -17.73 -18.84 4.05
CA ASN A 171 -19.03 -19.29 3.58
C ASN A 171 -20.13 -18.64 4.41
N THR A 172 -21.13 -18.11 3.74
CA THR A 172 -22.18 -17.27 4.33
C THR A 172 -23.56 -17.80 3.93
N PRO A 173 -24.62 -17.51 4.71
CA PRO A 173 -25.99 -17.82 4.30
C PRO A 173 -26.34 -17.10 2.99
N THR A 174 -27.14 -17.75 2.16
CA THR A 174 -27.56 -17.22 0.85
C THR A 174 -28.74 -16.23 0.95
N PHE A 175 -29.41 -16.16 2.10
CA PHE A 175 -30.66 -15.42 2.29
C PHE A 175 -30.52 -14.11 3.08
N SER A 176 -29.35 -13.83 3.66
CA SER A 176 -29.09 -12.59 4.40
C SER A 176 -27.63 -12.18 4.30
N LYS A 177 -27.37 -10.89 4.51
CA LYS A 177 -26.02 -10.35 4.71
C LYS A 177 -25.65 -10.53 6.18
N PRO A 178 -24.80 -11.52 6.55
CA PRO A 178 -24.50 -11.77 7.95
C PRO A 178 -23.64 -10.65 8.54
N LEU A 179 -23.75 -10.46 9.85
CA LEU A 179 -22.86 -9.61 10.64
C LEU A 179 -21.72 -10.46 11.21
N LEU A 180 -20.48 -10.08 10.92
CA LEU A 180 -19.28 -10.72 11.44
C LEU A 180 -18.44 -9.70 12.22
N THR A 181 -18.33 -9.90 13.53
CA THR A 181 -17.50 -9.06 14.40
C THR A 181 -16.19 -9.75 14.72
N TRP A 182 -15.08 -9.05 14.52
CA TRP A 182 -13.74 -9.50 14.85
C TRP A 182 -13.23 -8.72 16.06
N HIS A 183 -12.90 -9.41 17.15
CA HIS A 183 -12.24 -8.86 18.33
C HIS A 183 -10.82 -9.42 18.42
N PHE A 184 -9.82 -8.56 18.26
CA PHE A 184 -8.40 -8.97 18.23
C PHE A 184 -7.49 -7.85 18.72
N ASP A 185 -6.20 -8.16 18.93
CA ASP A 185 -5.12 -7.19 19.15
C ASP A 185 -4.15 -7.15 17.96
N SER A 186 -3.96 -8.27 17.25
CA SER A 186 -3.13 -8.32 16.05
C SER A 186 -3.73 -9.22 14.97
N MET A 187 -3.81 -8.68 13.75
CA MET A 187 -4.19 -9.43 12.55
C MET A 187 -3.13 -9.24 11.46
N ILE A 188 -2.56 -10.35 10.98
CA ILE A 188 -1.59 -10.34 9.89
C ILE A 188 -2.26 -10.88 8.63
N LEU A 189 -2.25 -10.08 7.56
CA LEU A 189 -2.80 -10.43 6.25
C LEU A 189 -1.67 -10.64 5.23
N ASN A 190 -1.40 -11.89 4.91
CA ASN A 190 -0.53 -12.34 3.82
C ASN A 190 -1.28 -13.21 2.79
N GLY A 191 -2.58 -13.38 2.97
CA GLY A 191 -3.51 -14.00 2.03
C GLY A 191 -4.77 -13.16 1.90
N GLY A 192 -5.54 -13.38 0.83
CA GLY A 192 -6.81 -12.69 0.61
C GLY A 192 -7.90 -13.13 1.57
N ILE A 193 -8.99 -12.37 1.60
CA ILE A 193 -10.26 -12.77 2.25
C ILE A 193 -11.32 -12.78 1.17
N THR A 194 -11.92 -13.93 0.91
CA THR A 194 -13.02 -14.08 -0.05
C THR A 194 -14.29 -14.52 0.66
N GLU A 195 -15.44 -14.10 0.16
CA GLU A 195 -16.74 -14.46 0.73
C GLU A 195 -17.69 -14.95 -0.37
N THR A 196 -18.49 -15.97 -0.06
CA THR A 196 -19.49 -16.51 -1.00
C THR A 196 -20.61 -15.51 -1.30
N SER A 197 -20.94 -14.64 -0.34
CA SER A 197 -21.83 -13.48 -0.51
C SER A 197 -21.35 -12.33 0.37
N GLY A 198 -21.85 -11.11 0.16
CA GLY A 198 -21.41 -9.96 0.96
C GLY A 198 -21.69 -10.10 2.45
N VAL A 199 -20.70 -9.78 3.28
CA VAL A 199 -20.75 -9.77 4.75
C VAL A 199 -20.70 -8.34 5.30
N SER A 200 -21.34 -8.08 6.44
CA SER A 200 -21.10 -6.87 7.22
C SER A 200 -19.99 -7.14 8.23
N HIS A 201 -18.76 -6.71 7.94
CA HIS A 201 -17.63 -6.84 8.85
C HIS A 201 -17.55 -5.66 9.81
N VAL A 202 -17.32 -5.97 11.08
CA VAL A 202 -16.94 -4.98 12.09
C VAL A 202 -15.67 -5.46 12.78
N TYR A 203 -14.60 -4.68 12.66
CA TYR A 203 -13.32 -4.94 13.30
C TYR A 203 -13.20 -4.07 14.55
N HIS A 204 -13.04 -4.71 15.72
CA HIS A 204 -12.96 -4.09 17.03
C HIS A 204 -11.66 -4.48 17.74
N ALA A 205 -11.02 -3.49 18.36
CA ALA A 205 -9.91 -3.76 19.25
C ALA A 205 -10.38 -4.41 20.57
N ILE A 206 -9.60 -5.38 21.08
CA ILE A 206 -9.70 -5.80 22.49
C ILE A 206 -9.02 -4.76 23.37
N SER A 207 -7.81 -4.35 22.99
CA SER A 207 -7.06 -3.28 23.66
C SER A 207 -6.58 -2.23 22.65
N ASN A 208 -5.43 -2.48 22.01
CA ASN A 208 -4.90 -1.73 20.88
C ASN A 208 -4.74 -2.71 19.73
N ALA A 209 -5.49 -2.51 18.65
CA ALA A 209 -5.53 -3.47 17.57
C ALA A 209 -4.89 -2.96 16.29
N THR A 210 -4.07 -3.84 15.71
CA THR A 210 -3.39 -3.58 14.44
C THR A 210 -3.77 -4.63 13.41
N ILE A 211 -4.06 -4.18 12.19
CA ILE A 211 -4.10 -5.05 11.02
C ILE A 211 -2.87 -4.68 10.18
N ILE A 212 -2.07 -5.66 9.77
CA ILE A 212 -0.86 -5.42 8.99
C ILE A 212 -0.89 -6.31 7.75
N THR A 213 -0.79 -5.70 6.58
CA THR A 213 -0.51 -6.48 5.36
C THR A 213 0.98 -6.79 5.29
N SER A 214 1.33 -8.04 5.04
CA SER A 214 2.74 -8.41 4.89
C SER A 214 3.23 -8.05 3.48
N PRO A 215 4.51 -7.64 3.32
CA PRO A 215 5.10 -7.45 2.00
C PRO A 215 5.14 -8.80 1.29
N SER A 216 4.23 -9.03 0.35
CA SER A 216 4.22 -10.28 -0.41
C SER A 216 5.38 -10.27 -1.40
N SER A 217 6.07 -11.40 -1.53
CA SER A 217 6.94 -11.67 -2.69
C SER A 217 6.14 -11.79 -3.99
N LEU A 218 4.82 -11.93 -3.89
CA LEU A 218 3.87 -12.00 -4.99
C LEU A 218 3.58 -10.59 -5.50
N SER A 219 3.76 -10.39 -6.81
CA SER A 219 3.52 -9.13 -7.53
C SER A 219 2.04 -8.75 -7.66
N ARG A 220 1.13 -9.38 -6.91
CA ARG A 220 -0.32 -9.22 -7.06
C ARG A 220 -0.92 -8.60 -5.79
N PRO A 221 -1.87 -7.67 -5.92
CA PRO A 221 -2.52 -7.07 -4.77
C PRO A 221 -3.30 -8.13 -3.97
N LEU A 222 -3.34 -7.96 -2.65
CA LEU A 222 -4.20 -8.77 -1.78
C LEU A 222 -5.67 -8.37 -2.04
N ALA A 223 -6.49 -9.33 -2.49
CA ALA A 223 -7.92 -9.12 -2.65
C ALA A 223 -8.62 -9.32 -1.30
N LEU A 224 -9.33 -8.29 -0.85
CA LEU A 224 -10.08 -8.29 0.41
C LEU A 224 -11.57 -8.08 0.17
N TRP A 225 -12.34 -9.01 0.76
CA TRP A 225 -13.79 -9.08 0.86
C TRP A 225 -14.51 -9.25 -0.48
N ASN A 226 -15.84 -9.13 -0.43
CA ASN A 226 -16.73 -9.20 -1.56
C ASN A 226 -17.31 -7.81 -1.92
N PRO A 227 -17.64 -7.53 -3.19
CA PRO A 227 -18.25 -6.25 -3.61
C PRO A 227 -19.52 -5.83 -2.87
N GLN A 228 -20.26 -6.78 -2.30
CA GLN A 228 -21.49 -6.50 -1.55
C GLN A 228 -21.24 -6.25 -0.06
N SER A 229 -20.00 -6.40 0.41
CA SER A 229 -19.64 -6.32 1.83
C SER A 229 -19.62 -4.89 2.35
N SER A 230 -19.77 -4.72 3.65
CA SER A 230 -19.60 -3.43 4.33
C SER A 230 -18.63 -3.59 5.47
N ILE A 231 -17.62 -2.73 5.52
CA ILE A 231 -16.49 -2.88 6.43
C ILE A 231 -16.43 -1.67 7.35
N THR A 232 -16.40 -1.93 8.66
CA THR A 232 -16.18 -0.89 9.67
C THR A 232 -14.97 -1.25 10.52
N PHE A 233 -13.99 -0.35 10.58
CA PHE A 233 -12.87 -0.40 11.49
C PHE A 233 -13.15 0.51 12.69
N ASN A 234 -13.04 -0.02 13.91
CA ASN A 234 -13.23 0.73 15.14
C ASN A 234 -12.05 0.57 16.11
N ALA A 235 -11.35 1.68 16.36
CA ALA A 235 -10.11 1.72 17.13
C ALA A 235 -9.01 0.79 16.57
N ILE A 236 -8.91 0.72 15.24
CA ILE A 236 -7.94 -0.12 14.53
C ILE A 236 -6.92 0.75 13.79
N ASP A 237 -5.64 0.40 13.92
CA ASP A 237 -4.60 0.89 13.02
C ASP A 237 -4.38 -0.13 11.89
N PHE A 238 -4.72 0.26 10.66
CA PHE A 238 -4.53 -0.58 9.49
C PHE A 238 -3.26 -0.16 8.73
N ILE A 239 -2.23 -1.01 8.78
CA ILE A 239 -0.92 -0.77 8.19
C ILE A 239 -0.80 -1.56 6.89
N ILE A 240 -0.57 -0.85 5.79
CA ILE A 240 -0.45 -1.40 4.44
C ILE A 240 1.02 -1.37 4.01
N ARG A 241 1.61 -2.54 3.80
CA ARG A 241 2.99 -2.73 3.30
C ARG A 241 3.06 -3.36 1.91
N SER A 242 1.91 -3.65 1.31
CA SER A 242 1.77 -4.26 0.00
C SER A 242 0.52 -3.71 -0.70
N PRO A 243 0.40 -3.80 -2.03
CA PRO A 243 -0.81 -3.38 -2.71
C PRO A 243 -2.05 -4.16 -2.24
N VAL A 244 -3.17 -3.47 -2.09
CA VAL A 244 -4.44 -4.07 -1.64
C VAL A 244 -5.57 -3.69 -2.59
N THR A 245 -6.40 -4.66 -2.95
CA THR A 245 -7.67 -4.43 -3.63
C THR A 245 -8.82 -4.65 -2.63
N MET A 246 -9.52 -3.58 -2.27
CA MET A 246 -10.68 -3.62 -1.38
C MET A 246 -11.95 -3.68 -2.21
N LEU A 247 -12.65 -4.81 -2.19
CA LEU A 247 -13.80 -4.99 -3.08
C LEU A 247 -15.10 -4.39 -2.52
N ALA A 248 -15.23 -4.24 -1.20
CA ALA A 248 -16.44 -3.89 -0.46
C ALA A 248 -17.27 -2.71 -1.01
N ASN A 249 -18.59 -2.75 -0.79
CA ASN A 249 -19.52 -1.66 -1.13
C ASN A 249 -19.24 -0.37 -0.34
N ALA A 250 -18.93 -0.53 0.95
CA ALA A 250 -18.64 0.58 1.85
C ALA A 250 -17.50 0.21 2.81
N VAL A 251 -16.57 1.15 3.01
CA VAL A 251 -15.45 1.03 3.96
C VAL A 251 -15.43 2.26 4.86
N LYS A 252 -15.47 2.06 6.17
CA LYS A 252 -15.51 3.14 7.16
C LYS A 252 -14.47 2.92 8.25
N PHE A 253 -13.66 3.93 8.48
CA PHE A 253 -12.78 4.03 9.64
C PHE A 253 -13.42 4.97 10.65
N SER A 254 -13.59 4.50 11.89
CA SER A 254 -14.07 5.35 12.99
C SER A 254 -13.07 6.46 13.30
N SER A 255 -13.49 7.48 14.05
CA SER A 255 -12.61 8.61 14.44
C SER A 255 -11.36 8.19 15.22
N SER A 256 -11.38 7.02 15.86
CA SER A 256 -10.26 6.43 16.60
C SER A 256 -9.43 5.43 15.78
N SER A 257 -9.78 5.19 14.52
CA SER A 257 -9.04 4.29 13.64
C SER A 257 -8.09 5.09 12.74
N SER A 258 -7.05 4.44 12.22
CA SER A 258 -6.12 5.07 11.27
C SER A 258 -5.74 4.11 10.15
N LEU A 259 -5.38 4.69 9.00
CA LEU A 259 -4.81 3.96 7.87
C LEU A 259 -3.38 4.46 7.67
N MET A 260 -2.40 3.57 7.77
CA MET A 260 -0.99 3.87 7.53
C MET A 260 -0.50 3.13 6.29
N MET A 261 0.05 3.85 5.32
CA MET A 261 0.78 3.26 4.20
C MET A 261 2.26 3.29 4.52
N GLU A 262 2.86 2.13 4.69
CA GLU A 262 4.27 1.97 4.99
C GLU A 262 4.95 1.27 3.81
N SER A 263 5.77 1.98 3.06
CA SER A 263 6.39 1.42 1.86
C SER A 263 7.85 1.80 1.69
N THR A 264 8.62 0.88 1.13
CA THR A 264 9.96 1.20 0.62
C THR A 264 9.89 2.05 -0.66
N SER A 265 8.84 1.91 -1.47
CA SER A 265 8.63 2.69 -2.71
C SER A 265 7.18 3.18 -2.84
N ILE A 266 6.98 4.38 -3.38
CA ILE A 266 5.62 4.88 -3.61
C ILE A 266 4.80 4.03 -4.60
N ARG A 267 5.46 3.25 -5.45
CA ARG A 267 4.81 2.36 -6.43
C ARG A 267 4.29 1.07 -5.80
N SER A 268 4.77 0.69 -4.62
CA SER A 268 4.45 -0.60 -3.99
C SER A 268 3.37 -0.54 -2.91
N SER A 269 2.85 0.65 -2.57
CA SER A 269 1.74 0.77 -1.61
C SER A 269 0.62 1.61 -2.21
N PHE A 270 -0.35 0.94 -2.81
CA PHE A 270 -1.60 1.54 -3.27
C PHE A 270 -2.80 0.71 -2.82
N ILE A 271 -3.94 1.40 -2.69
CA ILE A 271 -5.24 0.79 -2.45
C ILE A 271 -6.12 0.99 -3.68
N ASP A 272 -6.51 -0.10 -4.31
CA ASP A 272 -7.59 -0.10 -5.29
C ASP A 272 -8.90 -0.46 -4.60
N ALA A 273 -9.75 0.55 -4.39
CA ALA A 273 -11.10 0.44 -3.89
C ALA A 273 -12.10 0.97 -4.94
N SER A 274 -11.78 0.85 -6.23
CA SER A 274 -12.60 1.39 -7.33
C SER A 274 -14.00 0.76 -7.40
N SER A 275 -14.20 -0.45 -6.88
CA SER A 275 -15.53 -1.05 -6.73
C SER A 275 -16.29 -0.54 -5.49
N THR A 276 -15.62 0.15 -4.57
CA THR A 276 -16.23 0.69 -3.35
C THR A 276 -17.00 1.95 -3.63
N GLN A 277 -18.31 1.93 -3.32
CA GLN A 277 -19.18 3.10 -3.49
C GLN A 277 -18.77 4.23 -2.55
N THR A 278 -18.49 3.92 -1.28
CA THR A 278 -18.13 4.91 -0.27
C THR A 278 -16.97 4.45 0.62
N MET A 279 -15.89 5.23 0.64
CA MET A 279 -14.74 5.04 1.53
C MET A 279 -14.58 6.28 2.41
N THR A 280 -14.71 6.11 3.72
CA THR A 280 -14.54 7.19 4.71
C THR A 280 -13.39 6.88 5.64
N LEU A 281 -12.37 7.74 5.62
CA LEU A 281 -11.15 7.62 6.40
C LEU A 281 -11.06 8.76 7.40
N SER A 282 -10.95 8.44 8.68
CA SER A 282 -10.71 9.40 9.76
C SER A 282 -9.31 10.02 9.67
N SER A 283 -8.29 9.17 9.48
CA SER A 283 -6.89 9.56 9.43
C SER A 283 -6.14 8.68 8.44
N VAL A 284 -5.33 9.31 7.59
CA VAL A 284 -4.39 8.62 6.70
C VAL A 284 -2.99 9.14 6.92
N VAL A 285 -2.06 8.23 7.20
CA VAL A 285 -0.62 8.49 7.33
C VAL A 285 0.10 7.81 6.18
N VAL A 286 0.87 8.56 5.41
CA VAL A 286 1.68 8.02 4.32
C VAL A 286 3.15 8.14 4.72
N ASN A 287 3.82 6.99 4.84
CA ASN A 287 5.21 6.85 5.24
C ASN A 287 5.97 6.09 4.14
N VAL A 288 6.66 6.82 3.27
CA VAL A 288 7.31 6.26 2.07
C VAL A 288 8.77 6.68 2.03
N ASN A 289 9.68 5.70 2.00
CA ASN A 289 11.12 5.95 2.03
C ASN A 289 11.67 6.47 0.69
N ASP A 290 11.15 5.98 -0.44
CA ASP A 290 11.60 6.35 -1.77
C ASP A 290 10.46 6.96 -2.61
N VAL A 291 10.64 8.23 -2.96
CA VAL A 291 9.72 9.04 -3.76
C VAL A 291 10.35 9.39 -5.11
N ASN A 292 11.43 8.70 -5.49
CA ASN A 292 12.20 9.00 -6.69
C ASN A 292 11.43 8.56 -7.93
N SER A 293 10.60 9.46 -8.44
CA SER A 293 9.66 9.21 -9.50
C SER A 293 9.72 10.33 -10.54
N ASP A 294 9.66 9.96 -11.81
CA ASP A 294 9.53 10.88 -12.95
C ASP A 294 8.20 11.67 -12.89
N ASP A 295 7.18 11.14 -12.22
CA ASP A 295 5.84 11.73 -12.09
C ASP A 295 5.71 12.64 -10.86
N ASN A 296 5.03 13.78 -11.05
CA ASN A 296 4.76 14.73 -9.96
C ASN A 296 3.62 14.28 -9.03
N ASP A 297 2.74 13.39 -9.50
CA ASP A 297 1.52 12.98 -8.82
C ASP A 297 1.42 11.46 -8.72
N HIS A 298 1.14 10.96 -7.51
CA HIS A 298 0.98 9.55 -7.23
C HIS A 298 -0.38 9.25 -6.63
N VAL A 299 -1.17 8.39 -7.29
CA VAL A 299 -2.44 7.90 -6.75
C VAL A 299 -2.15 6.81 -5.72
N LEU A 300 -2.48 7.09 -4.46
CA LEU A 300 -2.29 6.16 -3.33
C LEU A 300 -3.56 5.37 -3.01
N ILE A 301 -4.73 6.00 -3.18
CA ILE A 301 -6.04 5.37 -2.99
C ILE A 301 -6.90 5.75 -4.18
N SER A 302 -7.63 4.79 -4.74
CA SER A 302 -8.68 5.03 -5.73
C SER A 302 -9.99 4.43 -5.25
N ALA A 303 -11.04 5.24 -5.12
CA ALA A 303 -12.40 4.81 -4.79
C ALA A 303 -13.44 5.62 -5.58
N ASN A 304 -14.70 5.18 -5.63
CA ASN A 304 -15.75 5.98 -6.29
C ASN A 304 -16.06 7.27 -5.54
N SER A 305 -16.17 7.17 -4.21
CA SER A 305 -16.30 8.31 -3.32
C SER A 305 -15.34 8.14 -2.14
N LEU A 306 -14.42 9.09 -1.98
CA LEU A 306 -13.41 9.09 -0.94
C LEU A 306 -13.53 10.35 -0.09
N THR A 307 -13.80 10.15 1.20
CA THR A 307 -13.80 11.21 2.21
C THR A 307 -12.70 10.95 3.21
N ILE A 308 -11.85 11.95 3.46
CA ILE A 308 -10.76 11.84 4.42
C ILE A 308 -10.74 13.08 5.31
N THR A 309 -10.83 12.88 6.63
CA THR A 309 -10.81 13.98 7.61
C THR A 309 -9.38 14.50 7.84
N ASN A 310 -8.46 13.63 8.27
CA ASN A 310 -7.07 13.99 8.55
C ASN A 310 -6.11 13.28 7.59
N LYS A 311 -5.11 14.01 7.09
CA LYS A 311 -4.09 13.51 6.15
C LYS A 311 -2.72 13.94 6.66
N THR A 312 -1.79 13.00 6.75
CA THR A 312 -0.41 13.29 7.14
C THR A 312 0.54 12.55 6.23
N TYR A 313 1.58 13.25 5.79
CA TYR A 313 2.67 12.68 5.02
C TYR A 313 3.95 12.82 5.83
N LEU A 314 4.65 11.70 6.03
CA LEU A 314 5.93 11.63 6.70
C LEU A 314 7.00 11.34 5.64
N ILE A 315 8.03 12.17 5.59
CA ILE A 315 9.23 11.92 4.80
C ILE A 315 10.23 11.21 5.72
N PRO A 316 10.55 9.94 5.48
CA PRO A 316 11.65 9.26 6.15
C PRO A 316 12.92 9.98 5.72
N ARG A 317 13.60 10.63 6.67
CA ARG A 317 14.95 11.12 6.46
C ARG A 317 15.82 9.89 6.19
N THR A 318 16.18 9.65 4.93
CA THR A 318 17.28 8.75 4.61
C THR A 318 18.53 9.33 5.27
N THR A 319 18.97 8.67 6.32
CA THR A 319 20.22 8.94 7.02
C THR A 319 21.35 8.49 6.11
N GLY A 320 21.82 9.34 5.19
CA GLY A 320 22.80 8.85 4.22
C GLY A 320 23.39 9.79 3.18
N SER A 321 23.09 11.08 3.18
CA SER A 321 23.88 12.11 2.47
C SER A 321 23.37 13.48 2.88
N ASP A 322 24.19 14.51 2.80
CA ASP A 322 23.78 15.91 2.79
C ASP A 322 22.87 16.17 1.57
N ASP A 323 21.68 15.56 1.55
CA ASP A 323 20.65 15.85 0.57
C ASP A 323 20.09 17.23 0.93
N ASP A 324 20.59 18.23 0.20
CA ASP A 324 20.23 19.64 0.22
C ASP A 324 18.69 19.77 0.39
N LEU A 325 18.23 20.00 1.63
CA LEU A 325 16.82 20.24 2.00
C LEU A 325 16.16 21.37 1.19
N SER A 326 16.96 22.15 0.45
CA SER A 326 16.52 23.16 -0.51
C SER A 326 15.71 22.60 -1.68
N CYS A 327 15.88 21.32 -2.04
CA CYS A 327 15.18 20.73 -3.18
C CYS A 327 13.80 20.15 -2.85
N SER A 328 13.47 19.98 -1.57
CA SER A 328 12.18 19.46 -1.13
C SER A 328 11.18 20.61 -0.89
N ARG A 329 10.42 21.00 -1.91
CA ARG A 329 9.13 21.67 -1.65
C ARG A 329 8.22 20.68 -0.93
N ARG A 330 7.41 21.15 0.03
CA ARG A 330 6.54 20.29 0.85
C ARG A 330 5.62 19.47 -0.04
N SER A 331 5.83 18.16 -0.11
CA SER A 331 4.86 17.24 -0.69
C SER A 331 3.51 17.41 0.00
N SER A 332 2.44 17.21 -0.74
CA SER A 332 1.09 17.43 -0.25
C SER A 332 0.18 16.26 -0.58
N LEU A 333 -0.75 15.97 0.32
CA LEU A 333 -1.80 14.99 0.10
C LEU A 333 -3.10 15.73 -0.22
N SER A 334 -3.67 15.40 -1.36
CA SER A 334 -4.91 16.00 -1.84
C SER A 334 -5.91 14.91 -2.22
N VAL A 335 -7.21 15.22 -2.13
CA VAL A 335 -8.26 14.29 -2.55
C VAL A 335 -9.00 14.90 -3.72
N HIS A 336 -9.00 14.22 -4.86
CA HIS A 336 -9.62 14.67 -6.09
C HIS A 336 -10.39 13.52 -6.74
N SER A 337 -11.69 13.70 -6.99
CA SER A 337 -12.52 12.74 -7.72
C SER A 337 -12.40 11.30 -7.21
N GLY A 338 -12.50 11.10 -5.90
CA GLY A 338 -12.42 9.78 -5.27
C GLY A 338 -10.99 9.22 -5.11
N LYS A 339 -9.96 10.00 -5.45
CA LYS A 339 -8.55 9.58 -5.37
C LYS A 339 -7.78 10.35 -4.32
N LEU A 340 -6.98 9.66 -3.51
CA LEU A 340 -5.95 10.29 -2.68
C LEU A 340 -4.67 10.37 -3.51
N VAL A 341 -4.16 11.59 -3.70
CA VAL A 341 -2.98 11.87 -4.52
C VAL A 341 -1.90 12.48 -3.65
N LEU A 342 -0.70 11.89 -3.69
CA LEU A 342 0.51 12.55 -3.20
C LEU A 342 1.12 13.35 -4.36
N THR A 343 1.16 14.67 -4.20
CA THR A 343 1.87 15.57 -5.09
C THR A 343 3.24 15.87 -4.51
N VAL A 344 4.28 15.59 -5.29
CA VAL A 344 5.68 15.80 -4.91
C VAL A 344 6.23 16.88 -5.84
N PRO A 345 6.14 18.16 -5.43
CA PRO A 345 6.58 19.27 -6.27
C PRO A 345 8.09 19.22 -6.48
N LYS A 346 8.51 19.08 -7.74
CA LYS A 346 9.91 19.27 -8.14
C LYS A 346 10.21 20.77 -8.23
N ASP A 347 11.31 21.21 -7.62
CA ASP A 347 11.71 22.62 -7.66
C ASP A 347 12.31 22.95 -9.03
N ILE A 348 11.54 23.65 -9.86
CA ILE A 348 11.95 24.12 -11.18
C ILE A 348 12.49 25.55 -10.99
N PRO A 349 13.78 25.82 -11.29
CA PRO A 349 14.38 27.14 -11.08
C PRO A 349 13.72 28.23 -11.93
N TYR A 350 13.67 29.46 -11.42
CA TYR A 350 13.13 30.62 -12.14
C TYR A 350 14.28 31.48 -12.69
N ILE A 351 14.17 31.96 -13.93
CA ILE A 351 15.19 32.85 -14.53
C ILE A 351 14.84 34.29 -14.15
N GLU A 352 15.64 34.92 -13.30
CA GLU A 352 15.39 36.28 -12.80
C GLU A 352 16.10 37.38 -13.59
N ASP A 353 17.09 37.01 -14.41
CA ASP A 353 18.05 37.93 -14.98
C ASP A 353 17.88 38.17 -16.49
N LEU A 354 16.69 37.86 -17.06
CA LEU A 354 16.40 38.18 -18.45
C LEU A 354 16.54 39.68 -18.69
N LYS A 355 17.39 40.05 -19.65
CA LYS A 355 17.58 41.42 -20.14
C LYS A 355 17.62 41.46 -21.66
N ILE A 356 16.93 42.46 -22.23
CA ILE A 356 16.97 42.76 -23.65
C ILE A 356 17.73 44.08 -23.84
N ALA A 357 18.74 44.09 -24.71
CA ALA A 357 19.56 45.28 -24.97
C ALA A 357 19.94 45.39 -26.45
N ARG A 358 20.25 46.62 -26.89
CA ARG A 358 20.87 46.86 -28.20
C ARG A 358 22.39 46.78 -28.03
N GLU A 359 23.01 45.83 -28.70
CA GLU A 359 24.46 45.65 -28.74
C GLU A 359 24.94 45.93 -30.17
N SER A 360 25.66 47.04 -30.34
CA SER A 360 26.06 47.56 -31.66
C SER A 360 24.85 47.80 -32.57
N ASN A 361 24.59 46.88 -33.51
CA ASN A 361 23.51 46.97 -34.51
C ASN A 361 22.43 45.89 -34.34
N GLU A 362 22.54 45.02 -33.34
CA GLU A 362 21.60 43.93 -33.10
C GLU A 362 20.92 44.10 -31.74
N ILE A 363 19.67 43.67 -31.64
CA ILE A 363 18.98 43.55 -30.35
C ILE A 363 19.24 42.13 -29.85
N ARG A 364 19.75 41.99 -28.63
CA ARG A 364 20.07 40.69 -28.05
C ARG A 364 19.34 40.48 -26.74
N ALA A 365 18.97 39.23 -26.49
CA ALA A 365 18.47 38.78 -25.21
C ALA A 365 19.60 38.08 -24.45
N SER A 366 19.73 38.41 -23.17
CA SER A 366 20.73 37.81 -22.30
C SER A 366 20.09 37.30 -21.02
N PHE A 367 20.49 36.10 -20.58
CA PHE A 367 19.99 35.44 -19.38
C PHE A 367 20.97 34.35 -18.94
N THR A 368 20.90 33.93 -17.68
CA THR A 368 21.66 32.79 -17.18
C THR A 368 20.85 31.51 -17.39
N PRO A 369 21.39 30.50 -18.10
CA PRO A 369 20.70 29.24 -18.29
C PRO A 369 20.41 28.56 -16.96
N VAL A 370 19.29 27.84 -16.92
CA VAL A 370 18.84 27.13 -15.72
C VAL A 370 19.77 25.95 -15.45
N VAL A 371 20.44 26.01 -14.31
CA VAL A 371 21.12 24.88 -13.68
C VAL A 371 20.29 24.48 -12.47
N SER A 372 19.70 23.29 -12.49
CA SER A 372 18.99 22.75 -11.33
C SER A 372 19.91 21.80 -10.57
N ARG A 373 20.05 22.01 -9.27
CA ARG A 373 20.65 20.99 -8.37
C ARG A 373 19.68 19.84 -8.08
N CYS A 374 18.39 20.09 -8.25
CA CYS A 374 17.30 19.17 -7.91
C CYS A 374 16.88 18.27 -9.09
N VAL A 375 17.31 18.60 -10.31
CA VAL A 375 17.02 17.85 -11.54
C VAL A 375 18.33 17.64 -12.28
N CYS A 376 18.75 16.39 -12.51
CA CYS A 376 19.94 16.09 -13.32
C CYS A 376 19.62 16.32 -14.81
N VAL A 377 19.83 17.55 -15.27
CA VAL A 377 19.42 18.01 -16.62
C VAL A 377 20.28 17.38 -17.71
N ARG A 378 19.63 16.79 -18.72
CA ARG A 378 20.25 16.26 -19.93
C ARG A 378 20.19 17.26 -21.10
N TRP A 379 19.05 17.93 -21.29
CA TRP A 379 18.84 18.97 -22.30
C TRP A 379 17.84 20.03 -21.84
N THR A 380 18.03 21.27 -22.30
CA THR A 380 17.11 22.38 -22.04
C THR A 380 16.81 23.13 -23.33
N PHE A 381 15.53 23.43 -23.54
CA PHE A 381 15.05 24.23 -24.65
C PHE A 381 14.49 25.54 -24.13
N TYR A 382 14.95 26.67 -24.66
CA TYR A 382 14.46 27.99 -24.28
C TYR A 382 13.67 28.60 -25.44
N THR A 383 12.59 29.31 -25.12
CA THR A 383 11.80 30.08 -26.08
C THR A 383 11.57 31.47 -25.53
N ILE A 384 12.17 32.47 -26.16
CA ILE A 384 11.89 33.87 -25.87
C ILE A 384 10.60 34.24 -26.59
N ARG A 385 9.67 34.87 -25.87
CA ARG A 385 8.41 35.38 -26.40
C ARG A 385 8.28 36.86 -26.10
N ASP A 386 7.74 37.61 -27.03
CA ASP A 386 7.24 38.96 -26.79
C ASP A 386 5.71 38.98 -26.66
N ASN A 387 5.18 40.11 -26.22
CA ASN A 387 3.75 40.36 -26.07
C ASN A 387 2.99 40.61 -27.40
N MET A 388 3.68 40.54 -28.54
CA MET A 388 3.15 40.73 -29.89
C MET A 388 3.17 39.43 -30.73
N ASN A 389 3.32 38.27 -30.06
CA ASN A 389 3.43 36.93 -30.64
C ASN A 389 4.73 36.65 -31.42
N GLY A 390 5.74 37.52 -31.34
CA GLY A 390 7.10 37.17 -31.74
C GLY A 390 7.65 36.10 -30.81
N SER A 391 8.20 35.03 -31.38
CA SER A 391 8.87 33.99 -30.60
C SER A 391 10.14 33.52 -31.28
N GLN A 392 11.16 33.26 -30.47
CA GLN A 392 12.43 32.74 -30.94
C GLN A 392 12.84 31.55 -30.09
N HIS A 393 13.08 30.43 -30.76
CA HIS A 393 13.56 29.20 -30.15
C HIS A 393 15.08 29.24 -30.03
N ILE A 394 15.59 28.73 -28.91
CA ILE A 394 17.02 28.60 -28.64
C ILE A 394 17.25 27.17 -28.19
N ASP A 395 17.92 26.42 -29.06
CA ASP A 395 18.31 25.04 -28.81
C ASP A 395 19.65 24.96 -28.09
N SER A 396 19.78 23.95 -27.23
CA SER A 396 21.08 23.42 -26.75
C SER A 396 21.98 24.41 -26.00
N VAL A 397 21.39 25.25 -25.14
CA VAL A 397 22.16 26.11 -24.23
C VAL A 397 22.34 25.42 -22.87
N PHE A 398 23.60 25.28 -22.44
CA PHE A 398 23.99 24.54 -21.23
C PHE A 398 25.02 25.30 -20.40
N GLY A 399 25.03 25.04 -19.09
CA GLY A 399 26.00 25.58 -18.15
C GLY A 399 25.46 26.75 -17.32
N SER A 400 26.29 27.23 -16.39
CA SER A 400 25.98 28.35 -15.49
C SER A 400 26.36 29.71 -16.05
N ASP A 401 26.96 29.76 -17.24
CA ASP A 401 27.46 30.99 -17.84
C ASP A 401 26.33 31.72 -18.57
N ARG A 402 26.28 33.04 -18.39
CA ARG A 402 25.28 33.89 -19.02
C ARG A 402 25.40 33.82 -20.54
N VAL A 403 24.27 33.59 -21.21
CA VAL A 403 24.19 33.58 -22.67
C VAL A 403 23.65 34.88 -23.22
N SER A 404 24.01 35.21 -24.47
CA SER A 404 23.50 36.35 -25.22
C SER A 404 23.16 35.94 -26.65
N VAL A 405 21.88 35.99 -27.01
CA VAL A 405 21.36 35.55 -28.32
C VAL A 405 20.76 36.71 -29.10
N PRO A 406 20.98 36.83 -30.42
CA PRO A 406 20.36 37.86 -31.24
C PRO A 406 18.86 37.62 -31.40
N LEU A 407 18.05 38.68 -31.30
CA LEU A 407 16.62 38.67 -31.52
C LEU A 407 16.27 39.14 -32.93
N ALA A 408 15.64 38.27 -33.71
CA ALA A 408 15.13 38.61 -35.04
C ALA A 408 13.72 39.22 -34.96
N GLY A 409 13.39 40.12 -35.90
CA GLY A 409 12.01 40.58 -36.08
C GLY A 409 11.43 41.48 -34.98
N VAL A 410 12.26 42.06 -34.10
CA VAL A 410 11.80 42.95 -33.02
C VAL A 410 11.04 44.15 -33.59
N SER A 411 9.80 44.41 -33.20
CA SER A 411 9.05 45.58 -33.69
C SER A 411 9.52 46.89 -33.03
N VAL A 412 9.19 48.03 -33.66
CA VAL A 412 9.43 49.37 -33.10
C VAL A 412 8.38 49.65 -32.03
N GLY A 413 8.79 50.23 -30.91
CA GLY A 413 7.91 50.55 -29.79
C GLY A 413 8.26 49.78 -28.50
N TRP A 414 7.34 49.82 -27.54
CA TRP A 414 7.46 49.14 -26.25
C TRP A 414 6.99 47.69 -26.36
N HIS A 415 7.86 46.76 -25.98
CA HIS A 415 7.57 45.33 -25.95
C HIS A 415 7.97 44.73 -24.61
N GLU A 416 7.21 43.73 -24.18
CA GLU A 416 7.48 42.95 -22.97
C GLU A 416 7.91 41.55 -23.37
N TYR A 417 9.08 41.12 -22.89
CA TYR A 417 9.70 39.84 -23.21
C TYR A 417 9.72 38.90 -22.01
N SER A 418 9.56 37.61 -22.25
CA SER A 418 9.73 36.54 -21.27
C SER A 418 10.30 35.28 -21.92
N ILE A 419 10.97 34.44 -21.14
CA ILE A 419 11.41 33.11 -21.56
C ILE A 419 10.46 32.06 -21.01
N ASN A 420 10.06 31.12 -21.86
CA ASN A 420 9.53 29.83 -21.46
C ASN A 420 10.59 28.79 -21.76
N PHE A 421 10.86 27.86 -20.85
CA PHE A 421 11.82 26.80 -21.11
C PHE A 421 11.29 25.43 -20.73
N THR A 422 11.85 24.38 -21.35
CA THR A 422 11.60 22.98 -21.02
C THR A 422 12.92 22.29 -20.71
N LEU A 423 13.10 21.87 -19.46
CA LEU A 423 14.18 20.99 -19.01
C LEU A 423 13.78 19.55 -19.28
N TYR A 424 14.75 18.69 -19.58
CA TYR A 424 14.53 17.26 -19.41
C TYR A 424 15.68 16.63 -18.65
N ASP A 425 15.34 15.66 -17.84
CA ASP A 425 16.30 14.88 -17.06
C ASP A 425 16.88 13.70 -17.87
N GLN A 426 17.76 12.95 -17.23
CA GLN A 426 18.37 11.75 -17.83
C GLN A 426 17.38 10.58 -18.00
N SER A 427 16.31 10.52 -17.19
CA SER A 427 15.26 9.50 -17.27
C SER A 427 14.20 9.79 -18.34
N GLY A 428 14.20 10.99 -18.93
CA GLY A 428 13.31 11.39 -20.02
C GLY A 428 12.08 12.20 -19.57
N GLY A 429 11.98 12.56 -18.29
CA GLY A 429 10.97 13.49 -17.77
C GLY A 429 11.19 14.91 -18.29
N SER A 430 10.11 15.65 -18.52
CA SER A 430 10.15 17.04 -19.04
C SER A 430 9.50 18.04 -18.09
N TYR A 431 10.15 19.17 -17.83
CA TYR A 431 9.73 20.18 -16.85
C TYR A 431 9.71 21.56 -17.47
N LYS A 432 8.62 22.31 -17.26
CA LYS A 432 8.46 23.66 -17.84
C LYS A 432 8.68 24.73 -16.79
N GLY A 433 9.39 25.80 -17.15
CA GLY A 433 9.55 26.97 -16.32
C GLY A 433 9.55 28.27 -17.11
N PHE A 434 9.66 29.38 -16.38
CA PHE A 434 9.48 30.74 -16.91
C PHE A 434 10.54 31.70 -16.36
N SER A 435 10.72 32.86 -17.01
CA SER A 435 11.54 33.96 -16.50
C SER A 435 10.73 35.13 -15.97
N ASN A 436 11.43 36.12 -15.41
CA ASN A 436 10.94 37.48 -15.28
C ASN A 436 10.50 38.05 -16.62
N ARG A 437 9.57 39.01 -16.57
CA ARG A 437 9.21 39.83 -17.72
C ARG A 437 10.14 41.04 -17.81
N PHE A 438 10.61 41.35 -19.00
CA PHE A 438 11.50 42.49 -19.26
C PHE A 438 10.90 43.41 -20.31
N LYS A 439 10.77 44.71 -20.00
CA LYS A 439 10.26 45.72 -20.94
C LYS A 439 11.40 46.39 -21.68
N PHE A 440 11.31 46.44 -23.00
CA PHE A 440 12.32 47.05 -23.88
C PHE A 440 11.65 47.94 -24.92
N TYR A 441 12.27 49.09 -25.21
CA TYR A 441 11.84 50.02 -26.24
C TYR A 441 12.79 49.99 -27.43
N ARG A 442 12.28 49.65 -28.61
CA ARG A 442 13.03 49.77 -29.87
C ARG A 442 12.67 51.09 -30.55
N ASP A 443 13.68 51.93 -30.77
CA ASP A 443 13.56 53.13 -31.60
C ASP A 443 13.84 52.84 -33.09
N THR A 444 13.35 53.71 -33.96
CA THR A 444 13.55 53.73 -35.42
C THR A 444 14.94 54.16 -35.88
N SER A 445 15.89 54.39 -34.96
CA SER A 445 17.24 54.86 -35.28
C SER A 445 18.02 53.86 -36.13
N SER A 446 17.79 53.99 -37.43
CA SER A 446 18.58 53.48 -38.53
C SER A 446 19.95 54.15 -38.51
N VAL A 447 20.93 53.35 -38.89
CA VAL A 447 22.25 53.75 -39.38
C VAL A 447 22.19 55.13 -40.01
N VAL A 448 22.89 56.11 -39.44
CA VAL A 448 23.18 57.38 -40.12
C VAL A 448 24.11 57.05 -41.28
N THR A 449 23.55 56.61 -42.41
CA THR A 449 24.26 56.66 -43.68
C THR A 449 24.41 58.12 -44.04
N SER A 450 25.66 58.58 -44.04
CA SER A 450 26.09 59.93 -44.35
C SER A 450 25.63 60.38 -45.74
N TYR A 451 24.45 61.01 -45.81
CA TYR A 451 23.96 61.78 -46.96
C TYR A 451 24.79 63.08 -47.23
N ALA A 452 25.97 63.22 -46.61
CA ALA A 452 26.88 64.35 -46.80
C ALA A 452 27.85 64.15 -47.99
N ALA A 453 27.95 62.95 -48.58
CA ALA A 453 28.87 62.67 -49.69
C ALA A 453 28.27 62.86 -51.10
N VAL A 454 26.94 62.90 -51.25
CA VAL A 454 26.28 63.01 -52.57
C VAL A 454 25.98 64.46 -52.96
N LEU A 455 25.86 65.39 -51.99
CA LEU A 455 25.63 66.81 -52.29
C LEU A 455 26.89 67.57 -52.75
N ASN A 456 28.09 67.13 -52.35
CA ASN A 456 29.36 67.78 -52.74
C ASN A 456 29.88 67.36 -54.13
N VAL A 457 29.41 66.24 -54.68
CA VAL A 457 29.77 65.80 -56.04
C VAL A 457 28.91 66.49 -57.11
N CYS A 458 27.65 66.82 -56.81
CA CYS A 458 26.80 67.58 -57.75
C CYS A 458 27.19 69.07 -57.83
N ILE A 459 27.68 69.69 -56.76
CA ILE A 459 28.10 71.11 -56.79
C ILE A 459 29.46 71.26 -57.51
N SER A 460 30.36 70.28 -57.41
CA SER A 460 31.65 70.31 -58.12
C SER A 460 31.53 70.08 -59.63
N TRP A 461 30.50 69.36 -60.10
CA TRP A 461 30.25 69.17 -61.53
C TRP A 461 29.55 70.37 -62.21
N VAL A 462 28.76 71.15 -61.47
CA VAL A 462 28.13 72.37 -62.00
C VAL A 462 29.15 73.51 -62.13
N ILE A 463 30.17 73.58 -61.26
CA ILE A 463 31.24 74.60 -61.34
C ILE A 463 32.26 74.25 -62.44
N LEU A 464 32.54 72.96 -62.70
CA LEU A 464 33.43 72.54 -63.79
C LEU A 464 32.80 72.73 -65.18
N SER A 465 31.46 72.73 -65.28
CA SER A 465 30.72 72.94 -66.53
C SER A 465 30.55 74.42 -66.90
N LEU A 466 30.79 75.36 -65.97
CA LEU A 466 30.70 76.81 -66.23
C LEU A 466 32.04 77.44 -66.63
N VAL A 467 33.15 76.71 -66.56
CA VAL A 467 34.51 77.19 -66.91
C VAL A 467 34.97 76.73 -68.30
N ILE A 468 34.18 75.90 -69.00
CA ILE A 468 34.47 75.43 -70.38
C ILE A 468 33.63 76.18 -71.44
N VAL A 469 32.87 77.20 -71.04
CA VAL A 469 32.22 78.16 -71.96
C VAL A 469 32.53 79.59 -71.52
N LEU A 470 33.80 79.98 -71.67
CA LEU A 470 34.25 81.38 -71.78
C LEU A 470 35.48 81.43 -72.71
#